data_AF-A0A0D2HPU3-F1
#
_entry.id   AF-A0A0D2HPU3-F1
#
_cell.length_a   1.000
_cell.length_b   1.000
_cell.length_c   1.000
_cell.angle_alpha   90.00
_cell.angle_beta   90.00
_cell.angle_gamma   90.00
#
_symmetry.space_group_name_H-M   'P 1'
#
loop_
_entity.id
_entity.type
_entity.pdbx_description
1 polymer ?
#
loop_
_entity_poly.entity_id
_entity_poly.type
_entity_poly.pdbx_seq_one_letter_code
_entity_poly.pdbx_strand_id
1 'polypeptide(L)'
;MGQKASKPDPNVRLQVIGCGMSRTGTASFSQALEILLGGPVYHGGSQLVGAGEDHIRAWIHVCKHTPIEDESDKNAVLQGLTALLSGYTAVTDMPPIIFTEELVELFPEAKVICTTRDPESWWRSMERVASKTDTEAERNERVLAFLLALLPTMRYWKAFSDAMRYGRFGELFYRSGHNHPHPGQYEEHMEYVKRVVPPERLWFYDIKEGWGPLCKILDCDVPNVPFPRVNDAEATDRIIKTQIQRGIMAWTGAGAAVVVVGMSLWRAWVAR
;
A
#
# COMPACT_ATOMS: atom_id res chain seq x y z
N MET A 1 -1.77 16.34 -7.48
CA MET A 1 -2.70 16.02 -6.38
C MET A 1 -2.68 14.50 -6.24
N GLY A 2 -2.36 13.95 -5.06
CA GLY A 2 -2.38 12.51 -4.83
C GLY A 2 -3.81 11.97 -4.73
N GLN A 3 -4.00 10.67 -4.95
CA GLN A 3 -5.30 10.03 -4.78
C GLN A 3 -5.70 10.09 -3.29
N LYS A 4 -6.92 10.54 -3.01
CA LYS A 4 -7.50 10.44 -1.65
C LYS A 4 -7.94 9.00 -1.42
N ALA A 5 -7.93 8.58 -0.16
CA ALA A 5 -8.55 7.33 0.26
C ALA A 5 -9.97 7.20 -0.28
N SER A 6 -10.25 6.16 -1.06
CA SER A 6 -11.58 5.87 -1.59
C SER A 6 -12.47 5.33 -0.46
N LYS A 7 -13.78 5.57 -0.58
CA LYS A 7 -14.75 5.09 0.41
C LYS A 7 -15.46 3.85 -0.14
N PRO A 8 -15.56 2.75 0.62
CA PRO A 8 -16.21 1.55 0.14
C PRO A 8 -17.71 1.78 -0.08
N ASP A 9 -18.26 1.16 -1.11
CA ASP A 9 -19.68 1.11 -1.42
C ASP A 9 -20.17 -0.34 -1.25
N PRO A 10 -21.04 -0.64 -0.28
CA PRO A 10 -21.50 -2.02 -0.04
C PRO A 10 -22.26 -2.64 -1.22
N ASN A 11 -22.67 -1.85 -2.22
CA ASN A 11 -23.42 -2.34 -3.39
C ASN A 11 -22.54 -2.84 -4.53
N VAL A 12 -21.22 -2.65 -4.43
CA VAL A 12 -20.29 -3.07 -5.48
C VAL A 12 -19.53 -4.33 -5.09
N ARG A 13 -19.01 -5.02 -6.11
CA ARG A 13 -18.14 -6.20 -5.95
C ARG A 13 -16.84 -5.99 -6.69
N LEU A 14 -15.79 -6.69 -6.27
CA LEU A 14 -14.49 -6.64 -6.90
C LEU A 14 -14.55 -7.27 -8.29
N GLN A 15 -14.22 -6.47 -9.31
CA GLN A 15 -14.20 -6.85 -10.72
C GLN A 15 -12.78 -6.92 -11.30
N VAL A 16 -11.84 -6.15 -10.72
CA VAL A 16 -10.45 -6.09 -11.19
C VAL A 16 -9.46 -6.22 -10.04
N ILE A 17 -8.52 -7.15 -10.18
CA ILE A 17 -7.34 -7.29 -9.33
C ILE A 17 -6.16 -6.70 -10.09
N GLY A 18 -5.72 -5.51 -9.66
CA GLY A 18 -4.51 -4.86 -10.14
C GLY A 18 -3.29 -5.40 -9.42
N CYS A 19 -2.63 -6.41 -9.99
CA CYS A 19 -1.48 -7.08 -9.37
C CYS A 19 -0.12 -6.52 -9.78
N GLY A 20 -0.07 -5.35 -10.45
CA GLY A 20 1.19 -4.71 -10.80
C GLY A 20 1.94 -4.17 -9.58
N MET A 21 3.26 -4.26 -9.60
CA MET A 21 4.10 -3.79 -8.50
C MET A 21 3.95 -2.28 -8.26
N SER A 22 4.14 -1.82 -7.03
CA SER A 22 4.25 -0.38 -6.74
C SER A 22 5.22 0.27 -7.73
N ARG A 23 4.95 1.53 -8.12
CA ARG A 23 5.76 2.31 -9.08
C ARG A 23 5.66 1.87 -10.54
N THR A 24 4.70 1.02 -10.90
CA THR A 24 4.35 0.69 -12.30
C THR A 24 3.20 1.54 -12.87
N GLY A 25 2.82 2.62 -12.18
CA GLY A 25 1.70 3.47 -12.58
C GLY A 25 0.36 3.15 -11.90
N THR A 26 0.40 2.41 -10.80
CA THR A 26 -0.78 1.93 -10.05
C THR A 26 -1.77 3.05 -9.67
N ALA A 27 -1.31 4.26 -9.34
CA ALA A 27 -2.21 5.37 -9.02
C ALA A 27 -2.98 5.91 -10.23
N SER A 28 -2.34 6.02 -11.40
CA SER A 28 -3.01 6.38 -12.66
C SER A 28 -3.98 5.28 -13.09
N PHE A 29 -3.55 4.02 -12.96
CA PHE A 29 -4.37 2.86 -13.23
C PHE A 29 -5.60 2.79 -12.33
N SER A 30 -5.43 3.07 -11.03
CA SER A 30 -6.52 3.14 -10.05
C SER A 30 -7.58 4.17 -10.44
N GLN A 31 -7.15 5.38 -10.83
CA GLN A 31 -8.10 6.41 -11.32
C GLN A 31 -8.76 6.02 -12.65
N ALA A 32 -8.03 5.33 -13.53
CA ALA A 32 -8.59 4.84 -14.78
C ALA A 32 -9.69 3.80 -14.52
N LEU A 33 -9.47 2.89 -13.57
CA LEU A 33 -10.46 1.91 -13.13
C LEU A 33 -11.67 2.56 -12.45
N GLU A 34 -11.47 3.62 -11.66
CA GLU A 34 -12.58 4.37 -11.05
C GLU A 34 -13.50 4.98 -12.13
N ILE A 35 -12.92 5.51 -13.21
CA ILE A 35 -13.66 6.04 -14.36
C ILE A 35 -14.41 4.91 -15.10
N LEU A 36 -13.76 3.78 -15.37
CA LEU A 36 -14.34 2.70 -16.19
C LEU A 36 -15.37 1.85 -15.43
N LEU A 37 -15.16 1.62 -14.14
CA LEU A 37 -16.00 0.74 -13.33
C LEU A 37 -17.09 1.50 -12.57
N GLY A 38 -17.03 2.84 -12.53
CA GLY A 38 -18.05 3.68 -11.88
C GLY A 38 -18.18 3.43 -10.37
N GLY A 39 -17.10 3.00 -9.71
CA GLY A 39 -17.13 2.66 -8.29
C GLY A 39 -15.75 2.78 -7.62
N PRO A 40 -15.71 2.65 -6.28
CA PRO A 40 -14.51 2.93 -5.51
C PRO A 40 -13.40 1.91 -5.78
N VAL A 41 -12.20 2.41 -6.07
CA VAL A 41 -11.00 1.60 -6.28
C VAL A 41 -10.07 1.70 -5.09
N TYR A 42 -9.69 0.55 -4.52
CA TYR A 42 -8.70 0.48 -3.46
C TYR A 42 -7.31 0.75 -4.02
N HIS A 43 -6.59 1.72 -3.45
CA HIS A 43 -5.18 1.96 -3.73
C HIS A 43 -4.36 2.02 -2.45
N GLY A 44 -3.40 1.11 -2.33
CA GLY A 44 -2.48 0.95 -1.22
C GLY A 44 -1.97 2.24 -0.57
N GLY A 45 -1.27 3.06 -1.35
CA GLY A 45 -0.68 4.31 -0.88
C GLY A 45 -1.68 5.29 -0.24
N SER A 46 -2.90 5.35 -0.77
CA SER A 46 -3.96 6.22 -0.21
C SER A 46 -4.63 5.62 1.02
N GLN A 47 -4.91 4.31 1.03
CA GLN A 47 -5.68 3.65 2.08
C GLN A 47 -4.89 3.41 3.36
N LEU A 48 -3.59 3.11 3.27
CA LEU A 48 -2.75 2.94 4.46
C LEU A 48 -2.68 4.20 5.34
N VAL A 49 -2.82 5.38 4.74
CA VAL A 49 -2.75 6.66 5.46
C VAL A 49 -4.14 7.22 5.76
N GLY A 50 -5.10 7.06 4.83
CA GLY A 50 -6.36 7.77 4.85
C GLY A 50 -7.57 7.00 5.41
N ALA A 51 -7.50 5.67 5.52
CA ALA A 51 -8.66 4.86 5.92
C ALA A 51 -8.80 4.64 7.44
N GLY A 52 -7.89 5.19 8.25
CA GLY A 52 -7.98 5.17 9.71
C GLY A 52 -7.22 4.01 10.39
N GLU A 53 -7.27 3.99 11.73
CA GLU A 53 -6.45 3.08 12.53
C GLU A 53 -6.87 1.62 12.43
N ASP A 54 -8.17 1.36 12.39
CA ASP A 54 -8.68 -0.01 12.27
C ASP A 54 -8.26 -0.65 10.94
N HIS A 55 -8.15 0.16 9.88
CA HIS A 55 -7.69 -0.31 8.58
C HIS A 55 -6.21 -0.75 8.60
N ILE A 56 -5.28 0.07 9.12
CA ILE A 56 -3.87 -0.35 9.23
C ILE A 56 -3.69 -1.52 10.20
N ARG A 57 -4.48 -1.57 11.28
CA ARG A 57 -4.48 -2.70 12.22
C ARG A 57 -4.99 -4.00 11.60
N ALA A 58 -6.02 -3.94 10.74
CA ALA A 58 -6.51 -5.08 10.00
C ALA A 58 -5.44 -5.63 9.04
N TRP A 59 -4.70 -4.76 8.33
CA TRP A 59 -3.54 -5.20 7.54
C TRP A 59 -2.44 -5.84 8.39
N ILE A 60 -2.10 -5.25 9.55
CA ILE A 60 -1.15 -5.87 10.49
C ILE A 60 -1.62 -7.27 10.88
N HIS A 61 -2.92 -7.45 11.15
CA HIS A 61 -3.48 -8.74 11.52
C HIS A 61 -3.35 -9.76 10.38
N VAL A 62 -3.73 -9.39 9.15
CA VAL A 62 -3.60 -10.27 7.98
C VAL A 62 -2.14 -10.67 7.74
N CYS A 63 -1.21 -9.71 7.72
CA CYS A 63 0.20 -10.00 7.48
C CYS A 63 0.85 -10.84 8.59
N LYS A 64 0.33 -10.81 9.83
CA LYS A 64 0.83 -11.66 10.92
C LYS A 64 0.47 -13.14 10.80
N HIS A 65 -0.52 -13.48 9.98
CA HIS A 65 -0.88 -14.87 9.65
C HIS A 65 -0.17 -15.32 8.35
N THR A 66 0.98 -14.71 8.07
CA THR A 66 1.82 -15.08 6.94
C THR A 66 3.28 -15.23 7.39
N PRO A 67 4.05 -16.19 6.86
CA PRO A 67 3.67 -17.22 5.88
C PRO A 67 2.52 -18.11 6.39
N ILE A 68 1.63 -18.55 5.49
CA ILE A 68 0.50 -19.41 5.88
C ILE A 68 1.05 -20.79 6.19
N GLU A 69 0.96 -21.23 7.45
CA GLU A 69 1.47 -22.55 7.88
C GLU A 69 0.35 -23.59 7.98
N ASP A 70 -0.87 -23.18 8.29
CA ASP A 70 -2.01 -24.06 8.46
C ASP A 70 -3.35 -23.45 7.95
N GLU A 71 -4.42 -24.23 8.07
CA GLU A 71 -5.77 -23.81 7.69
C GLU A 71 -6.31 -22.64 8.53
N SER A 72 -5.87 -22.48 9.77
CA SER A 72 -6.27 -21.35 10.61
C SER A 72 -5.70 -20.04 10.06
N ASP A 73 -4.41 -20.04 9.70
CA ASP A 73 -3.77 -18.90 9.04
C ASP A 73 -4.45 -18.58 7.71
N LYS A 74 -4.69 -19.60 6.88
CA LYS A 74 -5.38 -19.42 5.61
C LYS A 74 -6.74 -18.76 5.80
N ASN A 75 -7.54 -19.26 6.74
CA ASN A 75 -8.86 -18.70 7.04
C ASN A 75 -8.76 -17.25 7.55
N ALA A 76 -7.80 -16.92 8.42
CA ALA A 76 -7.59 -15.57 8.91
C ALA A 76 -7.22 -14.59 7.77
N VAL A 77 -6.32 -15.01 6.87
CA VAL A 77 -5.94 -14.22 5.69
C VAL A 77 -7.16 -14.00 4.78
N LEU A 78 -7.86 -15.07 4.40
CA LEU A 78 -9.00 -14.97 3.48
C LEU A 78 -10.14 -14.10 4.04
N GLN A 79 -10.47 -14.26 5.33
CA GLN A 79 -11.49 -13.43 5.99
C GLN A 79 -11.05 -11.98 6.09
N GLY A 80 -9.80 -11.73 6.46
CA GLY A 80 -9.25 -10.38 6.56
C GLY A 80 -9.21 -9.66 5.21
N LEU A 81 -8.77 -10.33 4.14
CA LEU A 81 -8.79 -9.78 2.78
C LEU A 81 -10.22 -9.47 2.31
N THR A 82 -11.16 -10.39 2.57
CA THR A 82 -12.58 -10.18 2.24
C THR A 82 -13.13 -8.94 2.95
N ALA A 83 -12.83 -8.77 4.25
CA ALA A 83 -13.29 -7.61 5.02
C ALA A 83 -12.64 -6.31 4.56
N LEU A 84 -11.32 -6.30 4.31
CA LEU A 84 -10.55 -5.14 3.88
C LEU A 84 -10.96 -4.63 2.50
N LEU A 85 -11.32 -5.54 1.59
CA LEU A 85 -11.61 -5.24 0.20
C LEU A 85 -13.12 -5.23 -0.11
N SER A 86 -13.96 -5.45 0.89
CA SER A 86 -15.41 -5.33 0.75
C SER A 86 -15.79 -3.91 0.32
N GLY A 87 -16.67 -3.83 -0.68
CA GLY A 87 -17.17 -2.58 -1.21
C GLY A 87 -16.21 -1.80 -2.11
N TYR A 88 -15.21 -2.46 -2.70
CA TYR A 88 -14.38 -1.89 -3.77
C TYR A 88 -14.62 -2.62 -5.10
N THR A 89 -14.65 -1.87 -6.21
CA THR A 89 -14.77 -2.43 -7.57
C THR A 89 -13.44 -2.94 -8.11
N ALA A 90 -12.33 -2.39 -7.64
CA ALA A 90 -11.02 -2.86 -7.98
C ALA A 90 -10.02 -2.63 -6.84
N VAL A 91 -8.90 -3.32 -6.92
CA VAL A 91 -7.80 -3.21 -5.95
C VAL A 91 -6.47 -3.04 -6.67
N THR A 92 -5.62 -2.16 -6.16
CA THR A 92 -4.31 -1.85 -6.74
C THR A 92 -3.29 -1.55 -5.65
N ASP A 93 -2.00 -1.75 -5.98
CA ASP A 93 -0.86 -1.40 -5.13
C ASP A 93 -0.77 -2.21 -3.81
N MET A 94 0.34 -2.07 -3.09
CA MET A 94 0.56 -2.79 -1.82
C MET A 94 -0.30 -2.23 -0.67
N PRO A 95 -0.78 -3.06 0.27
CA PRO A 95 -0.48 -4.49 0.43
C PRO A 95 -1.11 -5.49 -0.53
N PRO A 96 -2.36 -5.33 -1.03
CA PRO A 96 -3.12 -6.40 -1.68
C PRO A 96 -2.37 -7.23 -2.73
N ILE A 97 -1.47 -6.63 -3.51
CA ILE A 97 -0.74 -7.35 -4.57
C ILE A 97 0.13 -8.51 -4.07
N ILE A 98 0.58 -8.49 -2.81
CA ILE A 98 1.36 -9.61 -2.24
C ILE A 98 0.47 -10.82 -1.91
N PHE A 99 -0.85 -10.63 -1.98
CA PHE A 99 -1.88 -11.64 -1.78
C PHE A 99 -2.60 -11.98 -3.10
N THR A 100 -1.93 -11.81 -4.25
CA THR A 100 -2.55 -12.02 -5.57
C THR A 100 -3.12 -13.44 -5.69
N GLU A 101 -2.43 -14.43 -5.15
CA GLU A 101 -2.88 -15.84 -5.10
C GLU A 101 -4.23 -15.99 -4.38
N GLU A 102 -4.33 -15.44 -3.16
CA GLU A 102 -5.55 -15.49 -2.37
C GLU A 102 -6.68 -14.65 -2.98
N LEU A 103 -6.35 -13.51 -3.60
CA LEU A 103 -7.35 -12.68 -4.26
C LEU A 103 -7.93 -13.37 -5.50
N VAL A 104 -7.13 -14.14 -6.23
CA VAL A 104 -7.60 -14.94 -7.37
C VAL A 104 -8.50 -16.08 -6.92
N GLU A 105 -8.24 -16.68 -5.75
CA GLU A 105 -9.11 -17.67 -5.09
C GLU A 105 -10.44 -17.06 -4.63
N LEU A 106 -10.39 -15.90 -3.96
CA LEU A 106 -11.58 -15.22 -3.42
C LEU A 106 -12.49 -14.63 -4.48
N PHE A 107 -11.92 -14.15 -5.58
CA PHE A 107 -12.64 -13.45 -6.64
C PHE A 107 -12.39 -14.13 -8.00
N PRO A 108 -12.97 -15.32 -8.24
CA PRO A 108 -12.72 -16.11 -9.46
C PRO A 108 -13.21 -15.41 -10.73
N GLU A 109 -14.20 -14.51 -10.63
CA GLU A 109 -14.73 -13.75 -11.76
C GLU A 109 -13.96 -12.46 -12.05
N ALA A 110 -13.06 -12.04 -11.15
CA ALA A 110 -12.31 -10.80 -11.32
C ALA A 110 -11.22 -10.97 -12.39
N LYS A 111 -11.10 -9.94 -13.25
CA LYS A 111 -10.00 -9.84 -14.22
C LYS A 111 -8.70 -9.47 -13.51
N VAL A 112 -7.58 -10.08 -13.86
CA VAL A 112 -6.29 -9.81 -13.21
C VAL A 112 -5.36 -9.05 -14.15
N ILE A 113 -5.06 -7.79 -13.81
CA ILE A 113 -4.28 -6.89 -14.66
C ILE A 113 -2.99 -6.53 -13.94
N CYS A 114 -1.86 -6.93 -14.52
CA CYS A 114 -0.53 -6.60 -14.04
C CYS A 114 0.01 -5.38 -14.79
N THR A 115 0.06 -4.22 -14.12
CA THR A 115 0.70 -3.04 -14.70
C THR A 115 2.21 -3.24 -14.80
N THR A 116 2.77 -2.99 -15.97
CA THR A 116 4.18 -3.23 -16.26
C THR A 116 4.97 -1.93 -16.43
N ARG A 117 6.29 -2.06 -16.29
CA ARG A 117 7.25 -1.00 -16.54
C ARG A 117 8.58 -1.61 -16.97
N ASP A 118 9.38 -0.85 -17.71
CA ASP A 118 10.79 -1.17 -17.92
C ASP A 118 11.50 -1.38 -16.56
N PRO A 119 12.16 -2.53 -16.31
CA PRO A 119 12.74 -2.86 -15.01
C PRO A 119 13.77 -1.85 -14.51
N GLU A 120 14.64 -1.35 -15.38
CA GLU A 120 15.66 -0.36 -15.01
C GLU A 120 15.01 0.97 -14.59
N SER A 121 14.00 1.41 -15.35
CA SER A 121 13.21 2.59 -15.02
C SER A 121 12.36 2.42 -13.76
N TRP A 122 11.89 1.21 -13.49
CA TRP A 122 11.22 0.87 -12.24
C TRP A 122 12.19 0.95 -11.06
N TRP A 123 13.37 0.34 -11.16
CA TRP A 123 14.38 0.35 -10.11
C TRP A 123 14.84 1.78 -9.78
N ARG A 124 15.11 2.62 -10.79
CA ARG A 124 15.42 4.05 -10.58
C ARG A 124 14.30 4.83 -9.87
N SER A 125 13.05 4.35 -9.93
CA SER A 125 11.96 4.93 -9.13
C SER A 125 11.91 4.39 -7.71
N MET A 126 12.25 3.11 -7.51
CA MET A 126 12.24 2.46 -6.20
C MET A 126 13.45 2.84 -5.35
N GLU A 127 14.64 2.96 -5.95
CA GLU A 127 15.88 3.28 -5.25
C GLU A 127 15.78 4.59 -4.46
N ARG A 128 15.00 5.56 -4.95
CA ARG A 128 14.79 6.86 -4.27
C ARG A 128 14.10 6.74 -2.91
N VAL A 129 13.37 5.65 -2.68
CA VAL A 129 12.60 5.40 -1.45
C VAL A 129 13.09 4.16 -0.69
N ALA A 130 14.07 3.44 -1.23
CA ALA A 130 14.65 2.25 -0.61
C ALA A 130 15.84 2.60 0.31
N SER A 131 15.98 1.88 1.41
CA SER A 131 17.22 1.89 2.21
C SER A 131 18.25 0.96 1.56
N LYS A 132 19.53 1.33 1.62
CA LYS A 132 20.62 0.60 0.91
C LYS A 132 21.36 -0.41 1.79
N THR A 133 21.15 -0.37 3.11
CA THR A 133 21.77 -1.28 4.08
C THR A 133 20.83 -1.56 5.25
N ASP A 134 21.03 -2.68 5.95
CA ASP A 134 20.22 -3.07 7.12
C ASP A 134 20.33 -2.05 8.26
N THR A 135 21.56 -1.62 8.58
CA THR A 135 21.79 -0.62 9.64
C THR A 135 21.14 0.73 9.35
N GLU A 136 21.13 1.15 8.08
CA GLU A 136 20.42 2.37 7.66
C GLU A 136 18.91 2.20 7.79
N ALA A 137 18.37 1.06 7.35
CA ALA A 137 16.95 0.76 7.47
C ALA A 137 16.49 0.79 8.93
N GLU A 138 17.17 0.07 9.83
CA GLU A 138 16.83 0.00 11.26
C GLU A 138 16.90 1.35 11.98
N ARG A 139 17.91 2.16 11.65
CA ARG A 139 18.05 3.51 12.23
C ARG A 139 16.91 4.41 11.76
N ASN A 140 16.63 4.42 10.45
CA ASN A 140 15.58 5.23 9.87
C ASN A 140 14.21 4.83 10.43
N GLU A 141 13.94 3.54 10.60
CA GLU A 141 12.70 3.04 11.17
C GLU A 141 12.50 3.44 12.63
N ARG A 142 13.53 3.35 13.48
CA ARG A 142 13.42 3.76 14.89
C ARG A 142 13.11 5.25 15.03
N VAL A 143 13.81 6.09 14.27
CA VAL A 143 13.57 7.54 14.26
C VAL A 143 12.16 7.82 13.73
N LEU A 144 11.77 7.18 12.63
CA LEU A 144 10.44 7.36 12.06
C LEU A 144 9.33 6.90 13.02
N ALA A 145 9.49 5.75 13.67
CA ALA A 145 8.53 5.25 14.66
C ALA A 145 8.36 6.23 15.82
N PHE A 146 9.45 6.81 16.33
CA PHE A 146 9.38 7.84 17.36
C PHE A 146 8.62 9.08 16.86
N LEU A 147 8.97 9.60 15.68
CA LEU A 147 8.32 10.78 15.11
C LEU A 147 6.81 10.58 14.89
N LEU A 148 6.39 9.38 14.48
CA LEU A 148 4.99 9.07 14.19
C LEU A 148 4.18 8.61 15.42
N ALA A 149 4.80 8.42 16.59
CA ALA A 149 4.16 7.82 17.77
C ALA A 149 2.91 8.57 18.27
N LEU A 150 2.86 9.89 18.09
CA LEU A 150 1.73 10.73 18.51
C LEU A 150 0.67 10.94 17.42
N LEU A 151 0.91 10.41 16.21
CA LEU A 151 -0.01 10.56 15.10
C LEU A 151 -0.97 9.36 15.04
N PRO A 152 -2.29 9.60 15.01
CA PRO A 152 -3.26 8.56 14.71
C PRO A 152 -2.93 7.87 13.39
N THR A 153 -3.20 6.57 13.32
CA THR A 153 -2.88 5.65 12.20
C THR A 153 -1.37 5.42 12.05
N MET A 154 -0.59 6.48 11.92
CA MET A 154 0.85 6.41 11.62
C MET A 154 1.68 5.85 12.79
N ARG A 155 1.18 5.90 14.04
CA ARG A 155 1.81 5.20 15.18
C ARG A 155 1.92 3.68 14.99
N TYR A 156 1.10 3.10 14.13
CA TYR A 156 1.15 1.68 13.77
C TYR A 156 2.08 1.38 12.60
N TRP A 157 2.71 2.39 11.99
CA TRP A 157 3.54 2.23 10.80
C TRP A 157 4.67 1.21 11.01
N LYS A 158 5.38 1.28 12.14
CA LYS A 158 6.43 0.28 12.43
C LYS A 158 5.88 -1.13 12.54
N ALA A 159 4.78 -1.33 13.27
CA ALA A 159 4.17 -2.65 13.40
C ALA A 159 3.69 -3.21 12.05
N PHE A 160 3.20 -2.33 11.17
CA PHE A 160 2.82 -2.67 9.80
C PHE A 160 4.04 -3.01 8.93
N SER A 161 5.11 -2.21 8.98
CA SER A 161 6.37 -2.49 8.28
C SER A 161 6.99 -3.82 8.73
N ASP A 162 7.00 -4.10 10.03
CA ASP A 162 7.47 -5.37 10.59
C ASP A 162 6.60 -6.54 10.09
N ALA A 163 5.27 -6.41 10.15
CA ALA A 163 4.36 -7.46 9.69
C ALA A 163 4.49 -7.75 8.18
N MET A 164 4.72 -6.72 7.36
CA MET A 164 5.03 -6.90 5.93
C MET A 164 6.39 -7.62 5.77
N ARG A 165 7.44 -7.10 6.42
CA ARG A 165 8.82 -7.60 6.29
C ARG A 165 8.96 -9.05 6.72
N TYR A 166 8.33 -9.45 7.82
CA TYR A 166 8.43 -10.80 8.36
C TYR A 166 7.30 -11.73 7.91
N GLY A 167 6.30 -11.20 7.20
CA GLY A 167 5.21 -11.97 6.60
C GLY A 167 5.36 -12.14 5.09
N ARG A 168 4.23 -12.07 4.37
CA ARG A 168 4.11 -12.40 2.94
C ARG A 168 5.05 -11.61 2.03
N PHE A 169 5.32 -10.34 2.33
CA PHE A 169 6.23 -9.56 1.50
C PHE A 169 7.67 -10.08 1.63
N GLY A 170 8.15 -10.32 2.85
CA GLY A 170 9.48 -10.91 3.06
C GLY A 170 9.58 -12.32 2.50
N GLU A 171 8.49 -13.08 2.58
CA GLU A 171 8.39 -14.39 1.96
C GLU A 171 8.63 -14.36 0.45
N LEU A 172 8.01 -13.40 -0.24
CA LEU A 172 8.10 -13.30 -1.70
C LEU A 172 9.42 -12.70 -2.17
N PHE A 173 9.97 -11.73 -1.44
CA PHE A 173 11.04 -10.86 -1.96
C PHE A 173 12.36 -10.92 -1.18
N TYR A 174 12.36 -11.46 0.04
CA TYR A 174 13.55 -11.48 0.92
C TYR A 174 14.13 -12.87 1.16
N ARG A 175 13.49 -13.92 0.63
CA ARG A 175 14.02 -15.31 0.67
C ARG A 175 15.33 -15.50 -0.13
N SER A 176 15.66 -14.59 -1.05
CA SER A 176 16.90 -14.59 -1.85
C SER A 176 18.14 -14.10 -1.08
N GLY A 177 18.01 -13.82 0.22
CA GLY A 177 19.10 -13.33 1.08
C GLY A 177 19.21 -11.80 1.13
N HIS A 178 18.28 -11.09 0.48
CA HIS A 178 18.12 -9.65 0.59
C HIS A 178 17.14 -9.32 1.73
N ASN A 179 17.43 -8.30 2.54
CA ASN A 179 16.53 -7.83 3.61
C ASN A 179 15.94 -6.43 3.31
N HIS A 180 16.16 -5.94 2.10
CA HIS A 180 15.82 -4.60 1.63
C HIS A 180 15.46 -4.64 0.13
N PRO A 181 14.72 -3.65 -0.41
CA PRO A 181 14.40 -3.61 -1.84
C PRO A 181 15.66 -3.70 -2.71
N HIS A 182 15.58 -4.45 -3.81
CA HIS A 182 16.70 -4.69 -4.74
C HIS A 182 16.20 -4.72 -6.19
N PRO A 183 17.09 -4.58 -7.20
CA PRO A 183 16.68 -4.51 -8.60
C PRO A 183 15.86 -5.72 -9.08
N GLY A 184 16.26 -6.93 -8.66
CA GLY A 184 15.62 -8.19 -9.07
C GLY A 184 14.21 -8.42 -8.52
N GLN A 185 13.76 -7.58 -7.58
CA GLN A 185 12.45 -7.73 -6.95
C GLN A 185 11.30 -7.57 -7.95
N TYR A 186 11.51 -6.80 -9.02
CA TYR A 186 10.52 -6.64 -10.09
C TYR A 186 10.32 -7.97 -10.84
N GLU A 187 11.41 -8.61 -11.26
CA GLU A 187 11.37 -9.91 -11.93
C GLU A 187 10.75 -10.98 -11.03
N GLU A 188 11.14 -11.04 -9.76
CA GLU A 188 10.56 -11.97 -8.76
C GLU A 188 9.03 -11.81 -8.66
N HIS A 189 8.54 -10.57 -8.64
CA HIS A 189 7.10 -10.29 -8.64
C HIS A 189 6.40 -10.71 -9.92
N MET A 190 7.03 -10.46 -11.08
CA MET A 190 6.49 -10.87 -12.36
C MET A 190 6.41 -12.40 -12.48
N GLU A 191 7.39 -13.12 -11.94
CA GLU A 191 7.37 -14.58 -11.86
C GLU A 191 6.31 -15.09 -10.88
N TYR A 192 6.17 -14.44 -9.72
CA TYR A 192 5.10 -14.74 -8.77
C TYR A 192 3.72 -14.62 -9.42
N VAL A 193 3.41 -13.48 -10.04
CA VAL A 193 2.11 -13.25 -10.69
C VAL A 193 1.83 -14.28 -11.78
N LYS A 194 2.82 -14.60 -12.63
CA LYS A 194 2.66 -15.63 -13.68
C LYS A 194 2.45 -17.04 -13.11
N ARG A 195 2.98 -17.32 -11.93
CA ARG A 195 2.86 -18.62 -11.25
C ARG A 195 1.47 -18.79 -10.63
N VAL A 196 0.93 -17.75 -10.00
CA VAL A 196 -0.29 -17.85 -9.20
C VAL A 196 -1.56 -17.46 -9.92
N VAL A 197 -1.46 -16.78 -11.07
CA VAL A 197 -2.62 -16.38 -11.88
C VAL A 197 -2.72 -17.28 -13.11
N PRO A 198 -3.89 -17.90 -13.39
CA PRO A 198 -4.12 -18.61 -14.63
C PRO A 198 -3.86 -17.72 -15.87
N PRO A 199 -3.08 -18.16 -16.87
CA PRO A 199 -2.68 -17.33 -18.01
C PRO A 199 -3.86 -16.68 -18.77
N GLU A 200 -5.00 -17.37 -18.84
CA GLU A 200 -6.23 -16.91 -19.48
C GLU A 200 -6.92 -15.75 -18.75
N ARG A 201 -6.55 -15.51 -17.48
CA ARG A 201 -7.05 -14.42 -16.63
C ARG A 201 -6.03 -13.32 -16.37
N LEU A 202 -4.82 -13.44 -16.90
CA LEU A 202 -3.71 -12.52 -16.64
C LEU A 202 -3.45 -11.63 -17.85
N TRP A 203 -3.63 -10.32 -17.68
CA TRP A 203 -3.29 -9.32 -18.68
C TRP A 203 -2.15 -8.44 -18.22
N PHE A 204 -1.13 -8.26 -19.06
CA PHE A 204 -0.09 -7.26 -18.86
C PHE A 204 -0.47 -5.95 -19.54
N TYR A 205 -0.23 -4.83 -18.87
CA TYR A 205 -0.66 -3.52 -19.35
C TYR A 205 0.36 -2.44 -19.00
N ASP A 206 0.89 -1.70 -20.00
CA ASP A 206 1.68 -0.49 -19.72
C ASP A 206 0.73 0.71 -19.74
N ILE A 207 0.69 1.46 -18.63
CA ILE A 207 -0.15 2.66 -18.49
C ILE A 207 0.11 3.72 -19.57
N LYS A 208 1.27 3.69 -20.25
CA LYS A 208 1.58 4.57 -21.38
C LYS A 208 0.73 4.28 -22.61
N GLU A 209 0.17 3.09 -22.73
CA GLU A 209 -0.70 2.72 -23.85
C GLU A 209 -2.09 3.36 -23.73
N GLY A 210 -2.44 3.92 -22.56
CA GLY A 210 -3.67 4.67 -22.36
C GLY A 210 -4.93 3.80 -22.42
N TRP A 211 -6.04 4.37 -22.87
CA TRP A 211 -7.36 3.74 -22.76
C TRP A 211 -7.53 2.48 -23.62
N GLY A 212 -7.00 2.46 -24.85
CA GLY A 212 -7.34 1.43 -25.84
C GLY A 212 -7.17 0.01 -25.34
N PRO A 213 -5.96 -0.41 -24.92
CA PRO A 213 -5.74 -1.76 -24.40
C PRO A 213 -6.51 -2.04 -23.10
N LEU A 214 -6.61 -1.06 -22.21
CA LEU A 214 -7.33 -1.24 -20.94
C LEU A 214 -8.82 -1.49 -21.16
N CYS A 215 -9.47 -0.69 -22.00
CA CYS A 215 -10.88 -0.84 -22.32
C CYS A 215 -11.15 -2.16 -23.05
N LYS A 216 -10.22 -2.60 -23.91
CA LYS A 216 -10.28 -3.92 -24.55
C LYS A 216 -10.21 -5.07 -23.55
N ILE A 217 -9.35 -4.99 -22.53
CA ILE A 217 -9.26 -6.01 -21.48
C ILE A 217 -10.57 -6.06 -20.67
N LEU A 218 -11.14 -4.90 -20.38
CA LEU A 218 -12.34 -4.78 -19.55
C LEU A 218 -13.64 -5.04 -20.31
N ASP A 219 -13.60 -5.05 -21.64
CA ASP A 219 -14.75 -5.15 -22.54
C ASP A 219 -15.71 -3.96 -22.39
N CYS A 220 -15.18 -2.74 -22.50
CA CYS A 220 -15.94 -1.50 -22.40
C CYS A 220 -15.51 -0.44 -23.42
N ASP A 221 -16.32 0.61 -23.55
CA ASP A 221 -16.04 1.73 -24.46
C ASP A 221 -14.96 2.66 -23.92
N VAL A 222 -14.18 3.25 -24.84
CA VAL A 222 -13.17 4.26 -24.49
C VAL A 222 -13.87 5.55 -24.03
N PRO A 223 -13.59 6.05 -22.82
CA PRO A 223 -14.26 7.24 -22.31
C PRO A 223 -13.74 8.51 -22.98
N ASN A 224 -14.60 9.52 -23.11
CA ASN A 224 -14.25 10.82 -23.71
C ASN A 224 -13.54 11.77 -22.71
N VAL A 225 -12.53 11.25 -22.00
CA VAL A 225 -11.67 12.02 -21.09
C VAL A 225 -10.21 11.62 -21.29
N PRO A 226 -9.23 12.51 -21.04
CA PRO A 226 -7.82 12.12 -21.10
C PRO A 226 -7.49 11.00 -20.10
N PHE A 227 -6.57 10.11 -20.48
CA PHE A 227 -6.11 9.07 -19.56
C PHE A 227 -5.46 9.70 -18.30
N PRO A 228 -5.82 9.25 -17.08
CA PRO A 228 -5.29 9.83 -15.86
C PRO A 228 -3.76 9.78 -15.79
N ARG A 229 -3.13 10.89 -15.39
CA ARG A 229 -1.69 10.97 -15.16
C ARG A 229 -1.41 11.44 -13.75
N VAL A 230 -1.19 10.49 -12.85
CA VAL A 230 -0.85 10.74 -11.45
C VAL A 230 0.66 10.62 -11.26
N ASN A 231 1.30 11.68 -10.78
CA ASN A 231 2.69 11.63 -10.37
C ASN A 231 2.81 10.96 -8.99
N ASP A 232 2.83 9.64 -9.00
CA ASP A 232 2.88 8.83 -7.79
C ASP A 232 4.17 9.08 -6.98
N ALA A 233 5.29 9.47 -7.61
CA ALA A 233 6.53 9.80 -6.88
C ALA A 233 6.34 11.01 -5.99
N GLU A 234 5.85 12.09 -6.59
CA GLU A 234 5.65 13.34 -5.89
C GLU A 234 4.53 13.22 -4.86
N ALA A 235 3.50 12.42 -5.13
CA ALA A 235 2.44 12.14 -4.17
C ALA A 235 2.99 11.43 -2.92
N THR A 236 3.76 10.36 -3.08
CA THR A 236 4.40 9.63 -1.97
C THR A 236 5.35 10.54 -1.19
N ASP A 237 6.22 11.29 -1.87
CA ASP A 237 7.16 12.23 -1.22
C ASP A 237 6.42 13.28 -0.39
N ARG A 238 5.30 13.81 -0.91
CA ARG A 238 4.47 14.79 -0.22
C ARG A 238 3.81 14.19 1.00
N ILE A 239 3.27 12.97 0.90
CA ILE A 239 2.67 12.25 2.03
C ILE A 239 3.72 12.04 3.13
N ILE A 240 4.89 11.52 2.79
CA ILE A 240 5.99 11.28 3.74
C ILE A 240 6.37 12.57 4.45
N LYS A 241 6.66 13.65 3.70
CA LYS A 241 7.01 14.96 4.28
C LYS A 241 5.92 15.49 5.20
N THR A 242 4.66 15.36 4.79
CA THR A 242 3.51 15.84 5.58
C THR A 242 3.39 15.08 6.90
N GLN A 243 3.52 13.75 6.91
CA GLN A 243 3.45 12.97 8.15
C GLN A 243 4.63 13.24 9.07
N ILE A 244 5.85 13.40 8.53
CA ILE A 244 7.02 13.79 9.31
C ILE A 244 6.81 15.15 9.98
N GLN A 245 6.35 16.16 9.21
CA GLN A 245 6.05 17.49 9.75
C GLN A 245 4.98 17.44 10.85
N ARG A 246 3.90 16.68 10.63
CA ARG A 246 2.86 16.47 11.65
C ARG A 246 3.44 15.83 12.92
N GLY A 247 4.34 14.85 12.78
CA GLY A 247 5.00 14.20 13.90
C GLY A 247 5.84 15.18 14.71
N ILE A 248 6.66 15.99 14.04
CA ILE A 248 7.46 17.05 14.67
C ILE A 248 6.57 18.04 15.41
N MET A 249 5.47 18.51 14.79
CA MET A 249 4.53 19.43 15.42
C MET A 249 3.85 18.81 16.64
N ALA A 250 3.43 17.54 16.56
CA ALA A 250 2.81 16.83 17.68
C ALA A 250 3.76 16.73 18.88
N TRP A 251 5.03 16.39 18.64
CA TRP A 251 6.05 16.34 19.69
C TRP A 251 6.38 17.71 20.27
N THR A 252 6.44 18.75 19.42
CA THR A 252 6.65 20.13 19.87
C THR A 252 5.51 20.57 20.80
N GLY A 253 4.26 20.27 20.43
CA GLY A 253 3.09 20.56 21.26
C GLY A 253 3.10 19.80 22.58
N ALA A 254 3.41 18.50 22.55
CA ALA A 254 3.52 17.67 23.75
C ALA A 254 4.62 18.19 24.71
N GLY A 255 5.80 18.54 24.18
CA GLY A 255 6.89 19.12 24.95
C GLY A 255 6.51 20.46 25.57
N ALA A 256 5.87 21.36 24.82
CA ALA A 256 5.39 22.64 25.33
C ALA A 256 4.37 22.45 26.47
N ALA A 257 3.46 21.48 26.34
CA ALA A 257 2.49 21.16 27.39
C ALA A 257 3.18 20.68 28.68
N VAL A 258 4.19 19.80 28.57
CA VAL A 258 4.99 19.34 29.72
C VAL A 258 5.69 20.51 30.41
N VAL A 259 6.30 21.41 29.64
CA VAL A 259 6.98 22.60 30.18
C VAL A 259 5.99 23.52 30.91
N VAL A 260 4.82 23.79 30.33
CA VAL A 260 3.79 24.63 30.95
C VAL A 260 3.26 24.02 32.25
N VAL A 261 2.96 22.72 32.25
CA VAL A 261 2.51 22.01 33.46
C VAL A 261 3.61 22.00 34.51
N GLY A 262 4.86 21.71 34.13
CA GLY A 262 6.01 21.72 35.03
C GLY A 262 6.23 23.07 35.69
N MET A 263 6.20 24.17 34.91
CA MET A 263 6.31 25.53 35.45
C MET A 263 5.14 25.88 36.39
N SER A 264 3.92 25.42 36.07
CA SER A 264 2.74 25.68 36.91
C SER A 264 2.83 24.95 38.24
N LEU A 265 3.24 23.68 38.24
CA LEU A 265 3.49 22.88 39.44
C LEU A 265 4.63 23.47 40.28
N TRP A 266 5.74 23.87 39.64
CA TRP A 266 6.86 24.54 40.31
C TRP A 266 6.42 25.82 41.01
N ARG A 267 5.68 26.69 40.33
CA ARG A 267 5.14 27.93 40.91
C ARG A 267 4.22 27.66 42.10
N ALA A 268 3.35 26.65 42.00
CA ALA A 268 2.46 26.26 43.10
C ALA A 268 3.21 25.70 44.31
N TRP A 269 4.34 25.01 44.09
CA TRP A 269 5.19 24.48 45.16
C TRP A 269 5.94 25.59 45.89
N VAL A 270 6.54 26.54 45.16
CA VAL A 270 7.27 27.68 45.75
C VAL A 270 6.36 28.63 46.54
N ALA A 271 5.06 28.66 46.23
CA ALA A 271 4.07 29.51 46.90
C ALA A 271 3.50 28.94 48.22
N ARG A 272 3.91 27.73 48.63
CA ARG A 272 3.54 27.09 49.90
C ARG A 272 4.63 27.28 50.94
#